data_AF-A0A950ZX20-F1
#
_entry.id   AF-A0A950ZX20-F1
#
_cell.length_a   1.000
_cell.length_b   1.000
_cell.length_c   1.000
_cell.angle_alpha   90.00
_cell.angle_beta   90.00
_cell.angle_gamma   90.00
#
_symmetry.space_group_name_H-M   'P 1'
#
loop_
_entity.id
_entity.type
_entity.pdbx_description
1 polymer ?
#
loop_
_entity_poly.entity_id
_entity_poly.type
_entity_poly.pdbx_seq_one_letter_code
_entity_poly.pdbx_strand_id
1 'polypeptide(L)'
;NNADQVAKITHCVVRKEWVTKTRPGLPNHAISALTFANLMLGGAPQWDEDARRFGRDIQKNLGLEPMREPMHKAMQELVTPEEDEARMRALLPPWQKNYTSDDYTEYTWHCPTARLYVGRAMLAPPRAGYQYPNWVWNALGGHPSTIDPTIFSAARAIAGTLVDLLTDPRALEQAKAEFQERTGGGIGGKHWIAPLLPKDFVAPTHYRWPEYITTARGTEWWIPHGA
;
A
#
# COMPACT_ATOMS: atom_id res chain seq x y z
N ASN A 1 -15.04 14.66 18.89
CA ASN A 1 -15.02 14.56 20.36
C ASN A 1 -13.72 15.06 20.96
N ASN A 2 -12.56 14.43 20.74
CA ASN A 2 -11.32 14.90 21.40
C ASN A 2 -10.91 16.32 20.98
N ALA A 3 -10.93 16.64 19.69
CA ALA A 3 -10.60 17.99 19.20
C ALA A 3 -11.54 19.07 19.75
N ASP A 4 -12.83 18.77 19.91
CA ASP A 4 -13.81 19.70 20.49
C ASP A 4 -13.55 19.96 21.97
N GLN A 5 -13.15 18.93 22.72
CA GLN A 5 -12.84 19.05 24.14
C GLN A 5 -11.55 19.84 24.37
N VAL A 6 -10.51 19.56 23.58
CA VAL A 6 -9.23 20.31 23.63
C VAL A 6 -9.49 21.79 23.33
N ALA A 7 -10.26 22.10 22.29
CA ALA A 7 -10.56 23.49 21.93
C ALA A 7 -11.22 24.27 23.07
N LYS A 8 -12.15 23.64 23.81
CA LYS A 8 -12.84 24.25 24.96
C LYS A 8 -11.89 24.63 26.10
N ILE A 9 -10.86 23.81 26.37
CA ILE A 9 -9.94 24.04 27.49
C ILE A 9 -8.73 24.92 27.11
N THR A 10 -8.45 25.11 25.82
CA THR A 10 -7.33 25.93 25.33
C THR A 10 -7.75 27.26 24.72
N HIS A 11 -9.01 27.67 24.89
CA HIS A 11 -9.57 28.87 24.23
C HIS A 11 -9.38 28.89 22.70
N CYS A 12 -9.39 27.71 22.07
CA CYS A 12 -9.29 27.57 20.61
C CYS A 12 -10.66 27.38 19.96
N VAL A 13 -10.74 27.65 18.65
CA VAL A 13 -11.89 27.29 17.82
C VAL A 13 -11.52 26.08 16.98
N VAL A 14 -12.40 25.08 16.93
CA VAL A 14 -12.26 23.93 16.03
C VAL A 14 -13.25 24.04 14.88
N ARG A 15 -12.77 23.83 13.66
CA ARG A 15 -13.59 23.61 12.45
C ARG A 15 -13.31 22.21 11.93
N LYS A 16 -14.34 21.56 11.39
CA LYS A 16 -14.24 20.21 10.83
C LYS A 16 -14.78 20.23 9.42
N GLU A 17 -14.10 19.52 8.55
CA GLU A 17 -14.51 19.31 7.17
C GLU A 17 -14.19 17.86 6.78
N TRP A 18 -14.89 17.34 5.79
CA TRP A 18 -14.61 16.02 5.25
C TRP A 18 -13.52 16.15 4.18
N VAL A 19 -12.44 15.38 4.33
CA VAL A 19 -11.41 15.27 3.28
C VAL A 19 -11.71 14.09 2.36
N THR A 20 -12.08 12.95 2.95
CA THR A 20 -12.47 11.73 2.25
C THR A 20 -13.34 10.86 3.15
N LYS A 21 -14.12 9.96 2.56
CA LYS A 21 -14.82 8.87 3.26
C LYS A 21 -14.63 7.60 2.43
N THR A 22 -13.97 6.60 3.00
CA THR A 22 -13.63 5.36 2.30
C THR A 22 -14.54 4.22 2.72
N ARG A 23 -14.88 3.38 1.74
CA ARG A 23 -15.61 2.12 1.95
C ARG A 23 -14.65 1.00 2.38
N PRO A 24 -15.13 -0.03 3.11
CA PRO A 24 -14.34 -1.24 3.32
C PRO A 24 -14.04 -1.91 1.97
N GLY A 25 -12.92 -2.62 1.85
CA GLY A 25 -12.58 -3.29 0.60
C GLY A 25 -13.58 -4.42 0.27
N LEU A 26 -13.99 -4.51 -0.99
CA LEU A 26 -14.73 -5.63 -1.54
C LEU A 26 -13.74 -6.64 -2.16
N PRO A 27 -13.54 -7.82 -1.57
CA PRO A 27 -12.61 -8.81 -2.12
C PRO A 27 -13.12 -9.41 -3.42
N ASN A 28 -12.20 -9.78 -4.31
CA ASN A 28 -12.47 -10.56 -5.51
C ASN A 28 -11.39 -11.65 -5.63
N HIS A 29 -11.74 -12.88 -5.26
CA HIS A 29 -10.82 -14.00 -5.18
C HIS A 29 -10.37 -14.47 -6.56
N ALA A 30 -11.23 -14.43 -7.58
CA ALA A 30 -10.88 -14.82 -8.94
C ALA A 30 -9.70 -14.00 -9.50
N ILE A 31 -9.78 -12.67 -9.47
CA ILE A 31 -8.66 -11.82 -9.93
C ILE A 31 -7.46 -11.86 -8.99
N SER A 32 -7.68 -12.06 -7.68
CA SER A 32 -6.57 -12.18 -6.70
C SER A 32 -5.77 -13.47 -6.90
N ALA A 33 -6.43 -14.60 -7.14
CA ALA A 33 -5.80 -15.88 -7.46
C ALA A 33 -5.04 -15.82 -8.78
N LEU A 34 -5.62 -15.19 -9.80
CA LEU A 34 -4.94 -14.96 -11.09
C LEU A 34 -3.69 -14.09 -10.91
N THR A 35 -3.79 -13.03 -10.13
CA THR A 35 -2.65 -12.13 -9.83
C THR A 35 -1.56 -12.87 -9.06
N PHE A 36 -1.93 -13.68 -8.07
CA PHE A 36 -0.98 -14.47 -7.29
C PHE A 36 -0.31 -15.55 -8.13
N ALA A 37 -1.03 -16.21 -9.04
CA ALA A 37 -0.44 -17.17 -9.99
C ALA A 37 0.64 -16.52 -10.85
N ASN A 38 0.40 -15.30 -11.34
CA ASN A 38 1.39 -14.52 -12.07
C ASN A 38 2.57 -14.04 -11.20
N LEU A 39 2.34 -13.75 -9.91
CA LEU A 39 3.43 -13.49 -8.97
C LEU A 39 4.29 -14.74 -8.74
N MET A 40 3.68 -15.92 -8.61
CA MET A 40 4.42 -17.19 -8.48
C MET A 40 5.26 -17.48 -9.73
N LEU A 41 4.69 -17.23 -10.92
CA LEU A 41 5.40 -17.38 -12.19
C LEU A 41 6.57 -16.38 -12.32
N GLY A 42 6.34 -15.13 -11.92
CA GLY A 42 7.32 -14.05 -12.00
C GLY A 42 8.37 -14.04 -10.88
N GLY A 43 8.12 -14.77 -9.78
CA GLY A 43 8.96 -14.88 -8.60
C GLY A 43 8.96 -13.64 -7.70
N ALA A 44 9.25 -13.87 -6.42
CA ALA A 44 9.50 -12.81 -5.43
C ALA A 44 10.78 -12.02 -5.79
N PRO A 45 10.93 -10.78 -5.30
CA PRO A 45 12.15 -9.99 -5.49
C PRO A 45 13.37 -10.72 -4.96
N GLN A 46 14.48 -10.63 -5.70
CA GLN A 46 15.78 -11.16 -5.29
C GLN A 46 16.79 -10.02 -5.35
N TRP A 47 17.60 -9.90 -4.31
CA TRP A 47 18.60 -8.82 -4.20
C TRP A 47 19.99 -9.32 -4.55
N ASP A 48 20.60 -8.67 -5.52
CA ASP A 48 21.93 -9.00 -6.01
C ASP A 48 23.04 -8.57 -5.02
N GLU A 49 24.30 -8.69 -5.47
CA GLU A 49 25.44 -8.32 -4.64
C GLU A 49 25.56 -6.80 -4.42
N ASP A 50 25.04 -5.97 -5.33
CA ASP A 50 25.05 -4.51 -5.16
C ASP A 50 24.11 -4.09 -4.04
N ALA A 51 22.90 -4.65 -4.01
CA ALA A 51 21.95 -4.45 -2.94
C ALA A 51 22.48 -4.98 -1.60
N ARG A 52 23.11 -6.17 -1.60
CA ARG A 52 23.72 -6.76 -0.40
C ARG A 52 24.91 -5.92 0.10
N ARG A 53 25.76 -5.41 -0.78
CA ARG A 53 26.83 -4.48 -0.41
C ARG A 53 26.27 -3.22 0.25
N PHE A 54 25.23 -2.62 -0.34
CA PHE A 54 24.59 -1.43 0.23
C PHE A 54 24.03 -1.69 1.64
N GLY A 55 23.40 -2.85 1.86
CA GLY A 55 22.95 -3.27 3.19
C GLY A 55 24.09 -3.43 4.20
N ARG A 56 25.23 -3.99 3.79
CA ARG A 56 26.43 -4.12 4.64
C ARG A 56 27.07 -2.77 4.95
N ASP A 57 27.08 -1.84 4.00
CA ASP A 57 27.58 -0.48 4.23
C ASP A 57 26.73 0.26 5.26
N ILE A 58 25.39 0.10 5.20
CA ILE A 58 24.48 0.62 6.23
C ILE A 58 24.82 0.03 7.61
N GLN A 59 25.00 -1.29 7.71
CA GLN A 59 25.35 -1.95 8.97
C GLN A 59 26.68 -1.43 9.53
N LYS A 60 27.71 -1.35 8.69
CA LYS A 60 29.02 -0.80 9.06
C LYS A 60 28.93 0.63 9.57
N ASN A 61 28.17 1.49 8.89
CA ASN A 61 27.98 2.89 9.29
C ASN A 61 27.21 3.04 10.61
N LEU A 62 26.38 2.05 10.97
CA LEU A 62 25.71 1.97 12.25
C LEU A 62 26.58 1.34 13.36
N GLY A 63 27.84 1.01 13.07
CA GLY A 63 28.74 0.33 14.00
C GLY A 63 28.38 -1.13 14.27
N LEU A 64 27.62 -1.75 13.37
CA LEU A 64 27.26 -3.17 13.44
C LEU A 64 28.26 -4.00 12.64
N GLU A 65 28.45 -5.26 13.06
CA GLU A 65 29.17 -6.23 12.23
C GLU A 65 28.34 -6.57 10.98
N PRO A 66 28.86 -6.33 9.76
CA PRO A 66 28.10 -6.55 8.55
C PRO A 66 27.78 -8.03 8.32
N MET A 67 26.51 -8.34 8.09
CA MET A 67 26.07 -9.69 7.77
C MET A 67 26.42 -10.05 6.33
N ARG A 68 26.81 -11.31 6.10
CA ARG A 68 27.04 -11.83 4.74
C ARG A 68 25.81 -11.65 3.86
N GLU A 69 24.65 -12.05 4.37
CA GLU A 69 23.33 -11.91 3.73
C GLU A 69 22.49 -10.90 4.54
N PRO A 70 22.59 -9.60 4.25
CA PRO A 70 21.94 -8.57 5.07
C PRO A 70 20.45 -8.40 4.76
N MET A 71 19.94 -8.94 3.64
CA MET A 71 18.53 -8.81 3.26
C MET A 71 17.66 -9.82 4.02
N HIS A 72 16.49 -9.36 4.50
CA HIS A 72 15.58 -10.19 5.27
C HIS A 72 14.98 -11.29 4.40
N LYS A 73 15.20 -12.57 4.80
CA LYS A 73 14.79 -13.75 4.00
C LYS A 73 13.31 -13.75 3.62
N ALA A 74 12.42 -13.39 4.55
CA ALA A 74 10.98 -13.35 4.29
C ALA A 74 10.56 -12.37 3.17
N MET A 75 11.40 -11.39 2.81
CA MET A 75 11.10 -10.48 1.70
C MET A 75 11.41 -11.08 0.32
N GLN A 76 12.04 -12.27 0.29
CA GLN A 76 12.42 -13.02 -0.92
C GLN A 76 11.61 -14.31 -1.09
N GLU A 77 10.69 -14.59 -0.17
CA GLU A 77 9.87 -15.80 -0.14
C GLU A 77 8.42 -15.47 -0.49
N LEU A 78 7.77 -16.39 -1.20
CA LEU A 78 6.33 -16.30 -1.47
C LEU A 78 5.55 -16.94 -0.32
N VAL A 79 4.41 -16.33 0.00
CA VAL A 79 3.43 -16.82 0.97
C VAL A 79 2.08 -16.76 0.28
N THR A 80 1.24 -17.78 0.47
CA THR A 80 -0.10 -17.76 -0.14
C THR A 80 -0.96 -16.66 0.50
N PRO A 81 -1.94 -16.08 -0.23
CA PRO A 81 -2.86 -15.11 0.33
C PRO A 81 -3.57 -15.61 1.60
N GLU A 82 -3.91 -16.89 1.66
CA GLU A 82 -4.58 -17.52 2.81
C GLU A 82 -3.67 -17.63 4.03
N GLU A 83 -2.40 -18.01 3.82
CA GLU A 83 -1.42 -18.08 4.89
C GLU A 83 -1.09 -16.69 5.44
N ASP A 84 -0.96 -15.68 4.57
CA ASP A 84 -0.71 -14.31 4.98
C ASP A 84 -1.91 -13.72 5.72
N GLU A 85 -3.14 -13.94 5.23
CA GLU A 85 -4.36 -13.53 5.94
C GLU A 85 -4.45 -14.21 7.31
N ALA A 86 -4.17 -15.51 7.42
CA ALA A 86 -4.20 -16.21 8.70
C ALA A 86 -3.20 -15.61 9.71
N ARG A 87 -1.98 -15.31 9.27
CA ARG A 87 -0.95 -14.64 10.10
C ARG A 87 -1.41 -13.25 10.53
N MET A 88 -1.96 -12.47 9.61
CA MET A 88 -2.48 -11.13 9.92
C MET A 88 -3.65 -11.19 10.91
N ARG A 89 -4.62 -12.09 10.71
CA ARG A 89 -5.80 -12.25 11.58
C ARG A 89 -5.42 -12.65 13.00
N ALA A 90 -4.37 -13.45 13.18
CA ALA A 90 -3.88 -13.83 14.51
C ALA A 90 -3.37 -12.63 15.34
N LEU A 91 -3.03 -11.51 14.71
CA LEU A 91 -2.57 -10.28 15.37
C LEU A 91 -3.71 -9.30 15.67
N LEU A 92 -4.92 -9.54 15.12
CA LEU A 92 -6.04 -8.63 15.23
C LEU A 92 -7.06 -9.12 16.28
N PRO A 93 -7.70 -8.21 17.03
CA PRO A 93 -8.82 -8.60 17.86
C PRO A 93 -9.94 -9.25 17.02
N PRO A 94 -10.65 -10.28 17.53
CA PRO A 94 -11.66 -11.01 16.74
C PRO A 94 -12.80 -10.14 16.18
N TRP A 95 -13.09 -9.00 16.82
CA TRP A 95 -14.12 -8.06 16.37
C TRP A 95 -13.64 -7.11 15.26
N GLN A 96 -12.34 -7.04 15.00
CA GLN A 96 -11.76 -6.16 13.98
C GLN A 96 -11.83 -6.83 12.60
N LYS A 97 -12.84 -6.45 11.83
CA LYS A 97 -13.08 -7.00 10.49
C LYS A 97 -12.18 -6.41 9.41
N ASN A 98 -11.87 -5.11 9.52
CA ASN A 98 -11.08 -4.36 8.55
C ASN A 98 -9.72 -3.97 9.14
N TYR A 99 -8.69 -3.99 8.31
CA TYR A 99 -7.32 -3.66 8.69
C TYR A 99 -6.65 -2.84 7.57
N THR A 100 -5.80 -1.89 7.97
CA THR A 100 -5.19 -0.86 7.09
C THR A 100 -6.19 0.14 6.49
N SER A 101 -5.65 1.18 5.86
CA SER A 101 -6.40 2.19 5.11
C SER A 101 -5.63 2.51 3.83
N ASP A 102 -6.29 2.40 2.69
CA ASP A 102 -5.70 2.62 1.38
C ASP A 102 -6.83 3.04 0.40
N ASP A 103 -6.50 3.69 -0.71
CA ASP A 103 -7.50 4.26 -1.62
C ASP A 103 -8.17 3.20 -2.52
N TYR A 104 -7.48 2.08 -2.79
CA TYR A 104 -8.00 1.01 -3.64
C TYR A 104 -9.31 0.41 -3.12
N THR A 105 -9.58 0.49 -1.82
CA THR A 105 -10.83 -0.05 -1.25
C THR A 105 -12.05 0.66 -1.84
N GLU A 106 -11.92 1.91 -2.27
CA GLU A 106 -12.98 2.62 -2.97
C GLU A 106 -13.20 2.04 -4.37
N TYR A 107 -12.13 1.79 -5.12
CA TYR A 107 -12.20 1.24 -6.49
C TYR A 107 -12.76 -0.19 -6.53
N THR A 108 -12.60 -0.97 -5.46
CA THR A 108 -13.16 -2.35 -5.38
C THR A 108 -14.67 -2.40 -5.51
N TRP A 109 -15.39 -1.29 -5.29
CA TRP A 109 -16.85 -1.20 -5.49
C TRP A 109 -17.27 -0.75 -6.89
N HIS A 110 -16.31 -0.49 -7.78
CA HIS A 110 -16.56 -0.07 -9.16
C HIS A 110 -16.21 -1.16 -10.17
N CYS A 111 -15.25 -2.02 -9.86
CA CYS A 111 -14.85 -3.13 -10.71
C CYS A 111 -14.12 -4.24 -9.93
N PRO A 112 -14.02 -5.46 -10.50
CA PRO A 112 -13.10 -6.47 -9.99
C PRO A 112 -11.70 -5.88 -9.79
N THR A 113 -11.12 -6.08 -8.61
CA THR A 113 -9.86 -5.47 -8.20
C THR A 113 -9.06 -6.46 -7.36
N ALA A 114 -7.76 -6.56 -7.61
CA ALA A 114 -6.79 -7.24 -6.74
C ALA A 114 -5.87 -6.22 -6.07
N ARG A 115 -5.47 -6.48 -4.82
CA ARG A 115 -4.35 -5.80 -4.17
C ARG A 115 -3.18 -6.75 -4.11
N LEU A 116 -2.05 -6.33 -4.68
CA LEU A 116 -0.81 -7.10 -4.70
C LEU A 116 0.16 -6.57 -3.63
N TYR A 117 0.67 -7.46 -2.77
CA TYR A 117 1.81 -7.19 -1.91
C TYR A 117 3.06 -7.87 -2.46
N VAL A 118 4.15 -7.12 -2.55
CA VAL A 118 5.47 -7.62 -2.96
C VAL A 118 6.48 -7.22 -1.89
N GLY A 119 7.42 -8.12 -1.60
CA GLY A 119 8.49 -7.86 -0.64
C GLY A 119 9.26 -6.58 -0.98
N ARG A 120 9.42 -5.70 0.00
CA ARG A 120 10.29 -4.53 -0.10
C ARG A 120 11.62 -4.85 0.55
N ALA A 121 12.71 -4.29 0.04
CA ALA A 121 14.02 -4.44 0.65
C ALA A 121 13.98 -4.04 2.13
N MET A 122 14.39 -4.96 2.99
CA MET A 122 14.47 -4.80 4.43
C MET A 122 15.72 -5.50 4.93
N LEU A 123 16.48 -4.88 5.82
CA LEU A 123 17.62 -5.55 6.44
C LEU A 123 17.16 -6.54 7.51
N ALA A 124 17.79 -7.70 7.55
CA ALA A 124 17.67 -8.61 8.68
C ALA A 124 18.19 -7.90 9.95
N PRO A 125 17.50 -8.05 11.10
CA PRO A 125 18.01 -7.54 12.36
C PRO A 125 19.23 -8.37 12.79
N PRO A 126 20.32 -7.76 13.29
CA PRO A 126 21.51 -8.49 13.75
C PRO A 126 21.24 -9.33 15.01
N ARG A 127 20.17 -9.03 15.75
CA ARG A 127 19.71 -9.76 16.93
C ARG A 127 18.22 -9.53 17.16
N ALA A 128 17.58 -10.44 17.89
CA ALA A 128 16.17 -10.32 18.25
C ALA A 128 15.86 -8.97 18.94
N GLY A 129 14.77 -8.33 18.53
CA GLY A 129 14.33 -7.03 19.06
C GLY A 129 15.09 -5.80 18.54
N TYR A 130 16.13 -5.97 17.71
CA TYR A 130 16.80 -4.82 17.09
C TYR A 130 15.93 -4.19 16.00
N GLN A 131 15.78 -2.88 16.05
CA GLN A 131 15.12 -2.08 15.01
C GLN A 131 16.13 -1.11 14.42
N TYR A 132 16.26 -1.12 13.09
CA TYR A 132 17.07 -0.13 12.40
C TYR A 132 16.45 1.27 12.52
N PRO A 133 17.26 2.35 12.53
CA PRO A 133 16.73 3.70 12.44
C PRO A 133 15.85 3.88 11.19
N ASN A 134 14.79 4.68 11.31
CA ASN A 134 13.82 4.89 10.22
C ASN A 134 14.45 5.36 8.89
N TRP A 135 15.60 6.05 8.94
CA TRP A 135 16.30 6.47 7.73
C TRP A 135 16.77 5.29 6.87
N VAL A 136 17.06 4.12 7.46
CA VAL A 136 17.48 2.91 6.74
C VAL A 136 16.39 2.46 5.78
N TRP A 137 15.14 2.48 6.22
CA TRP A 137 13.98 2.14 5.39
C TRP A 137 13.87 3.07 4.17
N ASN A 138 14.13 4.35 4.37
CA ASN A 138 14.12 5.35 3.30
C ASN A 138 15.32 5.18 2.36
N ALA A 139 16.51 4.91 2.90
CA ALA A 139 17.72 4.67 2.10
C ALA A 139 17.56 3.46 1.17
N LEU A 140 17.03 2.35 1.69
CA LEU A 140 16.69 1.16 0.87
C LEU A 140 15.59 1.45 -0.16
N GLY A 141 14.65 2.34 0.17
CA GLY A 141 13.60 2.76 -0.77
C GLY A 141 14.11 3.68 -1.89
N GLY A 142 15.27 4.33 -1.70
CA GLY A 142 15.84 5.29 -2.64
C GLY A 142 17.04 4.78 -3.43
N HIS A 143 17.50 3.55 -3.19
CA HIS A 143 18.63 2.97 -3.90
C HIS A 143 18.16 1.99 -5.00
N PRO A 144 18.57 2.17 -6.27
CA PRO A 144 18.06 1.38 -7.41
C PRO A 144 18.17 -0.13 -7.21
N SER A 145 19.34 -0.64 -6.80
CA SER A 145 19.54 -2.10 -6.64
C SER A 145 18.62 -2.71 -5.57
N THR A 146 18.10 -1.91 -4.63
CA THR A 146 17.18 -2.39 -3.60
C THR A 146 15.70 -2.18 -3.95
N ILE A 147 15.34 -1.16 -4.74
CA ILE A 147 13.94 -0.89 -5.10
C ILE A 147 13.52 -1.54 -6.43
N ASP A 148 14.41 -1.60 -7.41
CA ASP A 148 14.10 -2.09 -8.76
C ASP A 148 13.65 -3.56 -8.75
N PRO A 149 14.26 -4.49 -7.97
CA PRO A 149 13.78 -5.87 -7.90
C PRO A 149 12.33 -5.99 -7.40
N THR A 150 11.93 -5.14 -6.44
CA THR A 150 10.55 -5.06 -5.95
C THR A 150 9.61 -4.59 -7.05
N ILE A 151 9.98 -3.52 -7.76
CA ILE A 151 9.19 -2.97 -8.87
C ILE A 151 9.04 -4.02 -9.98
N PHE A 152 10.13 -4.68 -10.39
CA PHE A 152 10.09 -5.65 -11.47
C PHE A 152 9.28 -6.90 -11.13
N SER A 153 9.34 -7.40 -9.89
CA SER A 153 8.48 -8.50 -9.45
C SER A 153 7.00 -8.13 -9.52
N ALA A 154 6.63 -6.94 -9.00
CA ALA A 154 5.27 -6.43 -9.11
C ALA A 154 4.82 -6.24 -10.56
N ALA A 155 5.68 -5.65 -11.40
CA ALA A 155 5.39 -5.39 -12.80
C ALA A 155 5.14 -6.69 -13.58
N ARG A 156 5.93 -7.76 -13.35
CA ARG A 156 5.70 -9.07 -13.97
C ARG A 156 4.34 -9.65 -13.56
N ALA A 157 4.00 -9.61 -12.27
CA ALA A 157 2.73 -10.12 -11.79
C ALA A 157 1.54 -9.37 -12.41
N ILE A 158 1.60 -8.03 -12.43
CA ILE A 158 0.56 -7.18 -13.02
C ILE A 158 0.45 -7.40 -14.53
N ALA A 159 1.57 -7.39 -15.25
CA ALA A 159 1.58 -7.56 -16.70
C ALA A 159 1.05 -8.93 -17.12
N GLY A 160 1.47 -10.00 -16.44
CA GLY A 160 0.97 -11.36 -16.69
C GLY A 160 -0.54 -11.47 -16.44
N THR A 161 -1.03 -10.87 -15.35
CA THR A 161 -2.47 -10.81 -15.05
C THR A 161 -3.25 -10.10 -16.14
N LEU A 162 -2.73 -8.97 -16.66
CA LEU A 162 -3.37 -8.24 -17.74
C LEU A 162 -3.39 -9.04 -19.04
N VAL A 163 -2.30 -9.76 -19.36
CA VAL A 163 -2.25 -10.66 -20.51
C VAL A 163 -3.31 -11.74 -20.37
N ASP A 164 -3.38 -12.42 -19.22
CA ASP A 164 -4.38 -13.47 -18.98
C ASP A 164 -5.81 -12.94 -19.11
N LEU A 165 -6.11 -11.76 -18.56
CA LEU A 165 -7.44 -11.12 -18.70
C LEU A 165 -7.77 -10.74 -20.15
N LEU A 166 -6.77 -10.43 -20.97
CA LEU A 166 -6.95 -10.11 -22.39
C LEU A 166 -7.09 -11.36 -23.27
N THR A 167 -6.45 -12.47 -22.89
CA THR A 167 -6.36 -13.68 -23.74
C THR A 167 -7.22 -14.84 -23.28
N ASP A 168 -7.66 -14.89 -22.02
CA ASP A 168 -8.61 -15.88 -21.50
C ASP A 168 -9.92 -15.20 -21.07
N PRO A 169 -10.95 -15.18 -21.94
CA PRO A 169 -12.25 -14.62 -21.62
C PRO A 169 -12.88 -15.21 -20.35
N ARG A 170 -12.59 -16.47 -20.02
CA ARG A 170 -13.18 -17.14 -18.84
C ARG A 170 -12.65 -16.55 -17.54
N ALA A 171 -11.38 -16.17 -17.47
CA ALA A 171 -10.80 -15.54 -16.30
C ALA A 171 -11.46 -14.18 -16.01
N LEU A 172 -11.69 -13.39 -17.07
CA LEU A 172 -12.40 -12.11 -16.98
C LEU A 172 -13.87 -12.29 -16.58
N GLU A 173 -14.56 -13.28 -17.16
CA GLU A 173 -15.94 -13.62 -16.82
C GLU A 173 -16.08 -14.05 -15.35
N GLN A 174 -15.17 -14.88 -14.84
CA GLN A 174 -15.15 -15.30 -13.44
C GLN A 174 -14.98 -14.12 -12.48
N ALA A 175 -14.03 -13.23 -12.75
CA ALA A 175 -13.81 -12.03 -11.94
C ALA A 175 -15.05 -11.12 -11.95
N LYS A 176 -15.69 -10.93 -13.10
CA LYS A 176 -16.94 -10.17 -13.22
C LYS A 176 -18.11 -10.84 -12.50
N ALA A 177 -18.26 -12.15 -12.63
CA ALA A 177 -19.33 -12.91 -11.99
C ALA A 177 -19.26 -12.82 -10.47
N GLU A 178 -18.06 -12.99 -9.89
CA GLU A 178 -17.86 -12.84 -8.44
C GLU A 178 -18.18 -11.40 -7.98
N PHE A 179 -17.78 -10.38 -8.74
CA PHE A 179 -18.13 -8.99 -8.42
C PHE A 179 -19.65 -8.78 -8.43
N GLN A 180 -20.35 -9.27 -9.45
CA GLN A 180 -21.81 -9.19 -9.56
C GLN A 180 -22.51 -9.89 -8.39
N GLU A 181 -22.04 -11.08 -8.02
CA GLU A 181 -22.55 -11.84 -6.87
C GLU A 181 -22.38 -11.05 -5.56
N ARG A 182 -21.15 -10.61 -5.26
CA ARG A 182 -20.83 -9.95 -3.99
C ARG A 182 -21.51 -8.59 -3.84
N THR A 183 -21.78 -7.90 -4.95
CA THR A 183 -22.53 -6.64 -4.95
C THR A 183 -24.06 -6.86 -5.04
N GLY A 184 -24.51 -8.09 -5.27
CA GLY A 184 -25.93 -8.43 -5.40
C GLY A 184 -26.58 -7.84 -6.66
N GLY A 185 -25.88 -7.90 -7.80
CA GLY A 185 -26.34 -7.41 -9.10
C GLY A 185 -25.52 -6.24 -9.68
N GLY A 186 -24.29 -6.03 -9.22
CA GLY A 186 -23.38 -5.03 -9.77
C GLY A 186 -23.52 -3.67 -9.10
N ILE A 187 -23.15 -2.61 -9.84
CA ILE A 187 -23.30 -1.24 -9.37
C ILE A 187 -24.79 -0.95 -9.15
N GLY A 188 -25.16 -0.54 -7.93
CA GLY A 188 -26.56 -0.37 -7.53
C GLY A 188 -27.26 -1.66 -7.08
N GLY A 189 -26.54 -2.78 -7.03
CA GLY A 189 -27.04 -4.06 -6.52
C GLY A 189 -27.36 -4.04 -5.02
N LYS A 190 -28.01 -5.11 -4.55
CA LYS A 190 -28.52 -5.22 -3.17
C LYS A 190 -27.47 -5.03 -2.08
N HIS A 191 -26.23 -5.44 -2.36
CA HIS A 191 -25.11 -5.39 -1.41
C HIS A 191 -24.06 -4.34 -1.80
N TRP A 192 -24.27 -3.61 -2.89
CA TRP A 192 -23.40 -2.54 -3.33
C TRP A 192 -23.49 -1.34 -2.38
N ILE A 193 -22.34 -0.91 -1.85
CA ILE A 193 -22.28 0.29 -1.01
C ILE A 193 -22.08 1.50 -1.92
N ALA A 194 -23.04 2.42 -1.94
CA ALA A 194 -22.92 3.66 -2.69
C ALA A 194 -21.76 4.55 -2.18
N PRO A 195 -21.20 5.45 -3.01
CA PRO A 195 -20.25 6.45 -2.56
C PRO A 195 -20.75 7.17 -1.30
N LEU A 196 -19.87 7.30 -0.31
CA LEU A 196 -20.23 7.80 1.03
C LEU A 196 -20.32 9.33 1.11
N LEU A 197 -19.84 10.00 0.07
CA LEU A 197 -19.93 11.44 -0.12
C LEU A 197 -21.06 11.77 -1.11
N PRO A 198 -21.74 12.92 -0.95
CA PRO A 198 -22.69 13.41 -1.93
C PRO A 198 -22.08 13.54 -3.33
N LYS A 199 -22.90 13.41 -4.37
CA LYS A 199 -22.45 13.54 -5.78
C LYS A 199 -21.90 14.93 -6.10
N ASP A 200 -22.38 15.94 -5.39
CA ASP A 200 -21.99 17.35 -5.48
C ASP A 200 -20.92 17.73 -4.44
N PHE A 201 -20.30 16.76 -3.78
CA PHE A 201 -19.18 17.03 -2.88
C PHE A 201 -18.02 17.67 -3.66
N VAL A 202 -17.67 18.88 -3.26
CA VAL A 202 -16.52 19.60 -3.80
C VAL A 202 -15.27 19.09 -3.08
N ALA A 203 -14.29 18.60 -3.85
CA ALA A 203 -13.01 18.21 -3.29
C ALA A 203 -12.40 19.38 -2.50
N PRO A 204 -11.78 19.14 -1.33
CA PRO A 204 -11.30 20.19 -0.44
C PRO A 204 -9.98 20.81 -0.93
N THR A 205 -9.98 21.30 -2.16
CA THR A 205 -8.82 21.91 -2.83
C THR A 205 -8.58 23.35 -2.39
N HIS A 206 -9.49 23.92 -1.59
CA HIS A 206 -9.35 25.23 -0.96
C HIS A 206 -8.34 25.23 0.20
N TYR A 207 -7.97 24.06 0.73
CA TYR A 207 -6.88 23.99 1.70
C TYR A 207 -5.56 24.41 1.05
N ARG A 208 -4.79 25.22 1.76
CA ARG A 208 -3.52 25.70 1.26
C ARG A 208 -2.50 24.57 1.29
N TRP A 209 -1.97 24.23 0.12
CA TRP A 209 -0.82 23.35 -0.03
C TRP A 209 0.48 24.16 -0.01
N PRO A 210 1.64 23.54 0.29
CA PRO A 210 2.92 24.19 0.09
C PRO A 210 3.03 24.70 -1.35
N GLU A 211 3.29 26.00 -1.51
CA GLU A 211 3.53 26.60 -2.80
C GLU A 211 5.04 26.59 -3.06
N TYR A 212 5.43 26.01 -4.21
CA TYR A 212 6.80 26.01 -4.67
C TYR A 212 7.01 27.19 -5.62
N ILE A 213 7.90 28.11 -5.26
CA ILE A 213 8.16 29.34 -6.00
C ILE A 213 9.60 29.31 -6.48
N THR A 214 9.78 29.50 -7.79
CA THR A 214 11.12 29.76 -8.36
C THR A 214 11.33 31.27 -8.39
N THR A 215 12.32 31.74 -7.65
CA THR A 215 12.75 33.15 -7.67
C THR A 215 14.12 33.26 -8.36
N ALA A 216 14.59 34.48 -8.61
CA ALA A 216 15.95 34.71 -9.07
C ALA A 216 17.04 34.19 -8.09
N ARG A 217 16.67 33.88 -6.83
CA ARG A 217 17.56 33.31 -5.81
C ARG A 217 17.53 31.78 -5.75
N GLY A 218 16.65 31.13 -6.52
CA GLY A 218 16.48 29.67 -6.53
C GLY A 218 15.05 29.23 -6.22
N THR A 219 14.88 27.91 -6.12
CA THR A 219 13.60 27.27 -5.77
C THR A 219 13.42 27.28 -4.25
N GLU A 220 12.34 27.91 -3.80
CA GLU A 220 11.92 27.94 -2.40
C GLU A 220 10.50 27.36 -2.29
N TRP A 221 10.08 26.98 -1.09
CA TRP A 221 8.69 26.65 -0.80
C TRP A 221 8.21 27.44 0.42
N TRP A 222 6.92 27.79 0.43
CA TRP A 222 6.28 28.41 1.58
C TRP A 222 4.89 27.82 1.81
N ILE A 223 4.44 27.78 3.07
CA ILE A 223 3.04 27.48 3.40
C ILE A 223 2.36 28.84 3.60
N PRO A 224 1.40 29.22 2.77
CA PRO A 224 0.84 30.56 2.86
C PRO A 224 0.14 30.80 4.22
N HIS A 225 0.54 31.85 4.95
CA HIS A 225 -0.04 32.18 6.26
C HIS A 225 -1.46 32.79 6.16
N GLY A 226 -2.36 32.39 7.07
CA GLY A 226 -3.69 33.01 7.27
C GLY A 226 -4.87 32.16 6.78
N ALA A 227 -5.98 32.25 7.52
CA ALA A 227 -7.32 31.80 7.15
C ALA A 227 -8.23 33.03 7.02
#